data_AF-A0A8X6M9H5-F1
#
_entry.id   AF-A0A8X6M9H5-F1
#
_cell.length_a   1.000
_cell.length_b   1.000
_cell.length_c   1.000
_cell.angle_alpha   90.00
_cell.angle_beta   90.00
_cell.angle_gamma   90.00
#
_symmetry.space_group_name_H-M   'P 1'
#
loop_
_entity.id
_entity.type
_entity.pdbx_description
1 polymer ?
#
loop_
_entity_poly.entity_id
_entity_poly.type
_entity_poly.pdbx_seq_one_letter_code
_entity_poly.pdbx_strand_id
1 'polypeptide(L)'
;MSLPTSSEKELHPSEVGRIIYERKQELYKMRADNTGKLPYELILVLNRPCMITNNIDVADGLSNGPVGKLCYVERDENHEIIRIWMKFPKLCGRKRATKSIEES
;
A
#
# COMPACT_ATOMS: atom_id res chain seq x y z
N MET A 1 -11.87 -48.20 12.04
CA MET A 1 -11.94 -46.80 11.59
C MET A 1 -10.52 -46.28 11.54
N SER A 2 -9.99 -45.97 10.36
CA SER A 2 -8.65 -45.42 10.20
C SER A 2 -8.77 -44.15 9.37
N LEU A 3 -8.66 -43.00 10.04
CA LEU A 3 -8.43 -41.73 9.37
C LEU A 3 -6.94 -41.70 8.97
N PRO A 4 -6.57 -41.35 7.73
CA PRO A 4 -5.20 -41.00 7.45
C PRO A 4 -4.89 -39.68 8.16
N THR A 5 -3.95 -39.72 9.09
CA THR A 5 -3.27 -38.54 9.60
C THR A 5 -2.62 -37.83 8.42
N SER A 6 -3.19 -36.70 8.01
CA SER A 6 -2.51 -35.79 7.09
C SER A 6 -1.20 -35.38 7.75
N SER A 7 -0.11 -35.98 7.30
CA SER A 7 1.23 -35.49 7.57
C SER A 7 1.27 -34.05 7.07
N GLU A 8 1.20 -33.10 7.99
CA GLU A 8 1.84 -31.80 7.81
C GLU A 8 3.32 -32.11 7.53
N LYS A 9 3.66 -32.21 6.24
CA LYS A 9 5.06 -32.27 5.84
C LYS A 9 5.63 -30.91 6.21
N GLU A 10 6.39 -30.85 7.29
CA GLU A 10 7.24 -29.70 7.59
C GLU A 10 8.15 -29.49 6.39
N LEU A 11 7.86 -28.43 5.65
CA LEU A 11 8.55 -28.13 4.41
C LEU A 11 9.97 -27.66 4.75
N HIS A 12 10.97 -28.24 4.11
CA HIS A 12 12.36 -27.93 4.43
C HIS A 12 12.65 -26.44 4.12
N PRO A 13 13.43 -25.71 4.93
CA PRO A 13 13.67 -24.27 4.73
C PRO A 13 14.17 -23.88 3.33
N SER A 14 14.90 -24.79 2.65
CA SER A 14 15.34 -24.58 1.27
C SER A 14 14.21 -24.65 0.23
N GLU A 15 13.18 -25.48 0.48
CA GLU A 15 12.00 -25.58 -0.36
C GLU A 15 11.10 -24.35 -0.16
N VAL A 16 10.95 -23.88 1.08
CA VAL A 16 10.27 -22.62 1.40
C VAL A 16 10.95 -21.44 0.71
N GLY A 17 12.28 -21.34 0.81
CA GLY A 17 13.05 -20.29 0.14
C GLY A 17 12.90 -20.31 -1.38
N ARG A 18 12.87 -21.51 -1.99
CA ARG A 18 12.65 -21.69 -3.43
C ARG A 18 11.25 -21.26 -3.87
N ILE A 19 10.20 -21.65 -3.14
CA ILE A 19 8.82 -21.27 -3.44
C ILE A 19 8.63 -19.74 -3.34
N ILE A 20 9.20 -19.11 -2.31
CA ILE A 20 9.16 -17.65 -2.16
C ILE A 20 9.84 -16.96 -3.35
N TYR A 21 11.00 -17.48 -3.77
CA TYR A 21 11.74 -16.93 -4.91
C TYR A 21 10.96 -17.07 -6.22
N GLU A 22 10.42 -18.25 -6.50
CA GLU A 22 9.64 -18.52 -7.71
C GLU A 22 8.37 -17.64 -7.78
N ARG A 23 7.64 -17.49 -6.66
CA ARG A 23 6.49 -16.57 -6.61
C ARG A 23 6.88 -15.10 -6.83
N LYS A 24 8.02 -14.65 -6.26
CA LYS A 24 8.52 -13.29 -6.54
C LYS A 24 8.79 -13.07 -8.03
N GLN A 25 9.34 -14.07 -8.72
CA GLN A 25 9.58 -13.99 -10.17
C GLN A 25 8.28 -13.91 -10.98
N GLU A 26 7.23 -14.62 -10.57
CA GLU A 26 5.90 -14.50 -11.19
C GLU A 26 5.30 -13.10 -10.97
N LEU A 27 5.50 -12.54 -9.77
CA LEU A 27 5.05 -11.20 -9.40
C LEU A 27 5.76 -10.10 -10.20
N TYR A 28 7.08 -10.17 -10.38
CA TYR A 28 7.83 -9.21 -11.21
C TYR A 28 7.47 -9.29 -12.70
N LYS A 29 6.85 -10.39 -13.15
CA LYS A 29 6.33 -10.54 -14.52
C LYS A 29 4.93 -9.94 -14.71
N MET A 30 4.26 -9.49 -13.65
CA MET A 30 2.99 -8.79 -13.80
C MET A 30 3.19 -7.48 -14.57
N ARG A 31 2.39 -7.30 -15.63
CA ARG A 31 2.40 -6.06 -16.41
C ARG A 31 1.99 -4.89 -15.53
N ALA A 32 2.66 -3.76 -15.69
CA ALA A 32 2.37 -2.52 -14.97
C ALA A 32 0.89 -2.07 -15.10
N ASP A 33 0.23 -2.46 -16.19
CA ASP A 33 -1.19 -2.19 -16.40
C ASP A 33 -2.10 -2.85 -15.35
N ASN A 34 -1.68 -3.99 -14.79
CA ASN A 34 -2.42 -4.73 -13.76
C ASN A 34 -2.18 -4.16 -12.34
N THR A 35 -1.17 -3.32 -12.16
CA THR A 35 -0.76 -2.74 -10.87
C THR A 35 -1.05 -1.24 -10.79
N GLY A 36 -1.96 -0.73 -11.63
CA GLY A 36 -2.27 0.70 -11.68
C GLY A 36 -1.08 1.57 -12.08
N LYS A 37 -0.18 1.02 -12.91
CA LYS A 37 1.09 1.63 -13.38
C LYS A 37 2.14 1.84 -12.29
N LEU A 38 2.00 1.21 -11.14
CA LEU A 38 3.02 1.19 -10.10
C LEU A 38 3.88 -0.08 -10.19
N PRO A 39 5.14 -0.06 -9.74
CA PRO A 39 5.90 -1.28 -9.55
C PRO A 39 5.16 -2.21 -8.58
N TYR A 40 5.31 -3.52 -8.77
CA TYR A 40 4.74 -4.51 -7.84
C TYR A 40 5.23 -4.28 -6.40
N GLU A 41 6.51 -3.92 -6.25
CA GLU A 41 7.13 -3.57 -4.98
C GLU A 41 7.43 -2.08 -4.95
N LEU A 42 6.77 -1.33 -4.06
CA LEU A 42 6.96 0.10 -3.89
C LEU A 42 7.87 0.37 -2.68
N ILE A 43 9.07 0.86 -2.93
CA ILE A 43 10.01 1.26 -1.88
C ILE A 43 9.61 2.63 -1.35
N LEU A 44 9.11 2.67 -0.12
CA LEU A 44 8.74 3.91 0.57
C LEU A 44 9.83 4.32 1.55
N VAL A 45 10.31 5.55 1.42
CA VAL A 45 11.35 6.11 2.28
C VAL A 45 10.78 7.30 3.06
N LEU A 46 10.88 7.23 4.38
CA LEU A 46 10.46 8.33 5.25
C LEU A 46 11.15 9.63 4.84
N ASN A 47 10.40 10.72 4.95
CA ASN A 47 10.83 12.07 4.62
C ASN A 47 11.22 12.31 3.16
N ARG A 48 10.93 11.39 2.23
CA ARG A 48 11.12 11.60 0.80
C ARG A 48 9.82 12.06 0.12
N PRO A 49 9.93 12.84 -0.98
CA PRO A 49 8.78 13.21 -1.79
C PRO A 49 8.24 11.99 -2.54
N CYS A 50 6.93 11.81 -2.50
CA CYS A 50 6.18 10.79 -3.22
C CYS A 50 5.00 11.45 -3.94
N MET A 51 4.67 10.97 -5.13
CA MET A 51 3.58 11.49 -5.96
C MET A 51 2.37 10.57 -5.88
N ILE A 52 1.17 11.15 -5.77
CA ILE A 52 -0.07 10.40 -5.97
C ILE A 52 -0.22 10.13 -7.48
N THR A 53 -0.33 8.87 -7.89
CA THR A 53 -0.49 8.49 -9.30
C THR A 53 -1.95 8.24 -9.71
N ASN A 54 -2.85 8.11 -8.73
CA ASN A 54 -4.24 7.71 -8.94
C ASN A 54 -5.19 8.71 -8.28
N ASN A 55 -6.40 8.86 -8.81
CA ASN A 55 -7.41 9.71 -8.18
C ASN A 55 -7.94 9.05 -6.90
N ILE A 56 -7.77 9.71 -5.75
CA ILE A 56 -8.27 9.27 -4.45
C ILE A 56 -9.53 10.06 -4.08
N ASP A 57 -9.40 11.39 -4.01
CA ASP A 57 -10.52 12.32 -3.80
C ASP A 57 -10.25 13.60 -4.60
N VAL A 58 -10.90 13.69 -5.76
CA VAL A 58 -10.72 14.82 -6.68
C VAL A 58 -11.27 16.12 -6.10
N ALA A 59 -12.36 16.06 -5.34
CA ALA A 59 -12.97 17.24 -4.73
C ALA A 59 -12.05 17.86 -3.66
N ASP A 60 -11.24 17.01 -3.02
CA ASP A 60 -10.26 17.42 -2.02
C ASP A 60 -8.83 17.63 -2.59
N GLY A 61 -8.67 17.62 -3.92
CA GLY A 61 -7.38 17.82 -4.57
C GLY A 61 -6.37 16.69 -4.36
N LEU A 62 -6.81 15.52 -3.88
CA LEU A 62 -6.05 14.27 -3.82
C LEU A 62 -6.28 13.47 -5.11
N SER A 63 -6.01 14.11 -6.24
CA SER A 63 -6.03 13.50 -7.57
C SER A 63 -4.64 13.00 -7.97
N ASN A 64 -4.48 12.50 -9.19
CA ASN A 64 -3.16 12.23 -9.76
C ASN A 64 -2.33 13.53 -9.89
N GLY A 65 -1.06 13.50 -9.47
CA GLY A 65 -0.08 14.58 -9.64
C GLY A 65 0.46 15.26 -8.37
N PRO A 66 -0.33 15.47 -7.28
CA PRO A 66 0.17 16.05 -6.03
C PRO A 66 1.38 15.29 -5.49
N VAL A 67 2.41 16.06 -5.13
CA VAL A 67 3.62 15.55 -4.49
C VAL A 67 3.57 15.90 -3.01
N GLY A 68 3.60 14.87 -2.17
CA GLY A 68 3.64 14.98 -0.71
C GLY A 68 4.88 14.33 -0.14
N LYS A 69 5.17 14.60 1.12
CA LYS A 69 6.27 14.00 1.86
C LYS A 69 5.72 12.88 2.73
N LEU A 70 6.27 11.67 2.64
CA LEU A 70 5.93 10.58 3.56
C LEU A 70 6.48 10.91 4.95
N CYS A 71 5.60 11.02 5.95
CA CYS A 71 5.98 11.43 7.31
C CYS A 71 5.97 10.27 8.30
N TYR A 72 5.03 9.33 8.14
CA TYR A 72 4.88 8.21 9.06
C TYR A 72 4.27 6.99 8.36
N VAL A 73 4.65 5.81 8.83
CA VAL A 73 4.12 4.52 8.39
C VAL A 73 3.60 3.82 9.62
N GLU A 74 2.31 3.55 9.62
CA GLU A 74 1.62 2.83 10.69
C GLU A 74 1.64 1.34 10.36
N ARG A 75 1.98 0.54 11.37
CA ARG A 75 2.07 -0.91 11.27
C ARG A 75 1.20 -1.57 12.32
N ASP A 76 0.67 -2.75 12.02
CA ASP A 76 -0.04 -3.58 12.97
C ASP A 76 0.90 -4.38 13.88
N GLU A 77 0.33 -5.27 14.70
CA GLU A 77 1.05 -6.16 15.61
C GLU A 77 1.98 -7.16 14.89
N ASN A 78 1.68 -7.47 13.62
CA ASN A 78 2.50 -8.35 12.77
C ASN A 78 3.58 -7.59 11.99
N HIS A 79 3.74 -6.28 12.25
CA HIS A 79 4.61 -5.37 11.51
C HIS A 79 4.22 -5.12 10.04
N GLU A 80 3.00 -5.48 9.64
CA GLU A 80 2.48 -5.22 8.31
C GLU A 80 2.03 -3.76 8.18
N ILE A 81 2.24 -3.16 7.01
CA ILE A 81 1.88 -1.76 6.76
C ILE A 81 0.37 -1.64 6.60
N ILE A 82 -0.28 -0.90 7.48
CA ILE A 82 -1.74 -0.67 7.43
C ILE A 82 -2.10 0.74 6.96
N ARG A 83 -1.22 1.73 7.17
CA ARG A 83 -1.47 3.11 6.76
C ARG A 83 -0.19 3.89 6.51
N ILE A 84 -0.23 4.76 5.52
CA ILE A 84 0.82 5.74 5.25
C ILE A 84 0.29 7.16 5.46
N TRP A 85 1.10 8.01 6.07
CA TRP A 85 0.75 9.37 6.38
C TRP A 85 1.63 10.32 5.60
N MET A 86 1.01 11.12 4.73
CA MET A 86 1.70 12.05 3.84
C MET A 86 1.34 13.50 4.17
N LYS A 87 2.34 14.38 4.14
CA LYS A 87 2.16 15.82 4.27
C LYS A 87 2.33 16.48 2.92
N PHE A 88 1.30 17.18 2.46
CA PHE A 88 1.35 17.94 1.22
C PHE A 88 1.64 19.43 1.48
N PRO A 89 2.42 20.10 0.61
CA PRO A 89 2.73 21.51 0.75
C PRO A 89 1.56 22.43 0.39
N LYS A 90 0.61 21.95 -0.42
CA LYS A 90 -0.63 22.66 -0.77
C LYS A 90 -1.80 22.12 0.05
N LEU A 91 -2.89 22.91 0.11
CA LEU A 91 -4.15 22.51 0.72
C LEU A 91 -4.85 21.46 -0.16
N CYS A 92 -4.42 20.21 -0.07
CA CYS A 92 -5.14 19.04 -0.57
C CYS A 92 -5.39 18.08 0.59
N GLY A 93 -6.50 17.36 0.58
CA GLY A 93 -6.91 16.51 1.71
C GLY A 93 -7.51 17.31 2.89
N ARG A 94 -7.99 18.53 2.63
CA ARG A 94 -8.76 19.34 3.57
C ARG A 94 -10.15 19.58 2.98
N LYS A 95 -11.12 18.70 3.27
CA LYS A 95 -12.54 19.07 3.20
C LYS A 95 -12.70 20.44 3.86
N ARG A 96 -13.10 21.45 3.08
CA ARG A 96 -13.54 22.72 3.65
C ARG A 96 -14.65 22.34 4.62
N ALA A 97 -14.42 22.52 5.92
CA ALA A 97 -15.50 22.47 6.88
C ALA A 97 -16.48 23.57 6.45
N THR A 98 -17.55 23.19 5.76
CA THR A 98 -18.71 24.04 5.60
C THR A 98 -19.16 24.32 7.02
N LYS A 99 -18.87 25.52 7.53
CA LYS A 99 -19.65 26.08 8.61
C LYS A 99 -21.07 26.17 8.03
N SER A 100 -21.90 25.18 8.31
CA SER A 100 -23.34 25.37 8.25
C SER A 100 -23.63 26.45 9.29
N ILE A 101 -23.65 27.70 8.83
CA ILE A 101 -24.27 28.79 9.56
C ILE A 101 -25.76 28.48 9.42
N GLU A 102 -26.35 27.85 10.44
CA GLU A 102 -27.79 27.92 10.63
C GLU A 102 -28.12 29.39 10.91
N GLU A 103 -28.58 30.09 9.87
CA GLU A 103 -29.23 31.39 10.00
C GLU A 103 -30.73 31.16 10.13
N SER A 104 -31.22 31.53 11.33
CA SER A 104 -32.58 31.93 11.73
C SER A 104 -33.73 30.92 11.68
#